data_AF-A0A6L6YH24-F1
#
_entry.id   AF-A0A6L6YH24-F1
#
_cell.length_a   1.000
_cell.length_b   1.000
_cell.length_c   1.000
_cell.angle_alpha   90.00
_cell.angle_beta   90.00
_cell.angle_gamma   90.00
#
_symmetry.space_group_name_H-M   'P 1'
#
loop_
_entity.id
_entity.type
_entity.pdbx_description
1 polymer ?
#
loop_
_entity_poly.entity_id
_entity_poly.type
_entity_poly.pdbx_seq_one_letter_code
_entity_poly.pdbx_strand_id
1 'polypeptide(L)'
;MSRRKKTPVDFSELGGFRFLHFGTEWIQGGMRINRPYQLALDYQQSMMALMLFVPEPKEILQLGLGAGGLAKYTWKYFPEAKTRVVEIAEEVYMASRMWFKMPDDDDHLETIFEDCKKYLVGAQKSADWLLTDIYDAEAWGPVYNDVPFYRLCRKALRDGGVSSYNVFGGEDFTKSLDAISEAFNGHVLVMPEVAEGNRIILAKNGPKETYPAELLDQRAAELTASRKIPAKKLLKMLRKENNFKGDIVF
;
A
#
# COMPACT_ATOMS: atom_id res chain seq x y z
N MET A 1 28.24 -10.52 -19.95
CA MET A 1 26.96 -10.62 -19.23
C MET A 1 27.28 -10.74 -17.74
N SER A 2 27.15 -9.66 -16.98
CA SER A 2 27.40 -9.68 -15.53
C SER A 2 26.25 -10.41 -14.85
N ARG A 3 26.55 -11.55 -14.22
CA ARG A 3 25.60 -12.30 -13.41
C ARG A 3 25.39 -11.49 -12.13
N ARG A 4 24.35 -10.64 -12.10
CA ARG A 4 23.94 -9.90 -10.90
C ARG A 4 23.84 -10.93 -9.76
N LYS A 5 24.64 -10.81 -8.71
CA LYS A 5 24.53 -11.67 -7.52
C LYS A 5 23.09 -11.51 -7.02
N LYS A 6 22.28 -12.57 -7.07
CA LYS A 6 20.94 -12.54 -6.48
C LYS A 6 21.10 -12.37 -4.97
N THR A 7 20.43 -11.37 -4.41
CA THR A 7 20.37 -11.17 -2.96
C THR A 7 19.58 -12.33 -2.35
N PRO A 8 20.11 -13.04 -1.34
CA PRO A 8 19.38 -14.14 -0.71
C PRO A 8 18.13 -13.60 -0.01
N VAL A 9 17.01 -14.32 -0.17
CA VAL A 9 15.78 -14.05 0.58
C VAL A 9 15.76 -14.98 1.79
N ASP A 10 15.59 -14.42 2.99
CA ASP A 10 15.54 -15.17 4.25
C ASP A 10 14.48 -14.60 5.20
N PHE A 11 14.36 -15.21 6.39
CA PHE A 11 13.47 -14.71 7.44
C PHE A 11 14.07 -14.88 8.84
N SER A 12 13.63 -14.01 9.75
CA SER A 12 13.86 -14.14 11.20
C SER A 12 12.54 -14.23 11.95
N GLU A 13 12.59 -14.74 13.19
CA GLU A 13 11.44 -14.73 14.11
C GLU A 13 11.81 -14.08 15.43
N LEU A 14 10.97 -13.15 15.89
CA LEU A 14 11.13 -12.49 17.17
C LEU A 14 9.77 -12.05 17.70
N GLY A 15 9.51 -12.31 18.99
CA GLY A 15 8.31 -11.81 19.67
C GLY A 15 6.97 -12.25 19.06
N GLY A 16 6.92 -13.42 18.39
CA GLY A 16 5.71 -13.91 17.71
C GLY A 16 5.47 -13.30 16.32
N PHE A 17 6.46 -12.58 15.79
CA PHE A 17 6.50 -12.09 14.42
C PHE A 17 7.52 -12.87 13.61
N ARG A 18 7.25 -12.98 12.31
CA ARG A 18 8.20 -13.41 11.29
C ARG A 18 8.49 -12.24 10.38
N PHE A 19 9.76 -11.96 10.11
CA PHE A 19 10.21 -10.84 9.28
C PHE A 19 10.92 -11.35 8.03
N LEU A 20 10.68 -10.69 6.90
CA LEU A 20 11.34 -10.96 5.62
C LEU A 20 12.60 -10.09 5.54
N HIS A 21 13.70 -10.68 5.06
CA HIS A 21 14.91 -9.92 4.74
C HIS A 21 15.45 -10.29 3.37
N PHE A 22 16.22 -9.37 2.81
CA PHE A 22 16.98 -9.56 1.56
C PHE A 22 18.47 -9.55 1.89
N GLY A 23 18.94 -10.56 2.62
CA GLY A 23 20.38 -10.75 2.92
C GLY A 23 21.02 -9.63 3.74
N THR A 24 20.20 -8.78 4.37
CA THR A 24 20.59 -7.66 5.23
C THR A 24 19.77 -7.70 6.52
N GLU A 25 20.11 -6.91 7.52
CA GLU A 25 19.33 -6.82 8.77
C GLU A 25 18.00 -6.07 8.59
N TRP A 26 17.80 -5.40 7.45
CA TRP A 26 16.63 -4.59 7.18
C TRP A 26 15.36 -5.42 7.03
N ILE A 27 14.29 -4.97 7.66
CA ILE A 27 12.97 -5.61 7.59
C ILE A 27 12.29 -5.17 6.29
N GLN A 28 12.04 -6.12 5.40
CA GLN A 28 11.39 -5.93 4.09
C GLN A 28 9.89 -6.24 4.13
N GLY A 29 9.39 -6.67 5.29
CA GLY A 29 8.01 -7.06 5.51
C GLY A 29 7.89 -7.95 6.75
N GLY A 30 6.66 -8.14 7.22
CA GLY A 30 6.44 -8.91 8.43
C GLY A 30 5.05 -9.51 8.55
N MET A 31 4.94 -10.53 9.39
CA MET A 31 3.69 -11.24 9.67
C MET A 31 3.63 -11.63 11.14
N ARG A 32 2.46 -11.44 11.76
CA ARG A 32 2.15 -12.07 13.06
C ARG A 32 1.92 -13.56 12.85
N ILE A 33 2.68 -14.41 13.53
CA ILE A 33 2.60 -15.87 13.37
C ILE A 33 1.20 -16.39 13.74
N ASN A 34 0.60 -15.86 14.81
CA ASN A 34 -0.72 -16.27 15.29
C ASN A 34 -1.92 -15.61 14.56
N ARG A 35 -1.67 -14.58 13.75
CA ARG A 35 -2.70 -13.80 13.02
C ARG A 35 -2.18 -13.41 11.63
N PRO A 36 -1.90 -14.38 10.75
CA PRO A 36 -1.08 -14.19 9.55
C PRO A 36 -1.68 -13.28 8.48
N TYR A 37 -3.00 -13.06 8.54
CA TYR A 37 -3.75 -12.21 7.60
C TYR A 37 -4.01 -10.79 8.13
N GLN A 38 -3.72 -10.51 9.40
CA GLN A 38 -3.81 -9.14 9.93
C GLN A 38 -2.52 -8.39 9.64
N LEU A 39 -2.62 -7.11 9.30
CA LEU A 39 -1.47 -6.26 9.04
C LEU A 39 -0.61 -6.15 10.30
N ALA A 40 0.65 -6.57 10.18
CA ALA A 40 1.60 -6.58 11.27
C ALA A 40 2.26 -5.21 11.47
N LEU A 41 2.51 -4.50 10.37
CA LEU A 41 3.29 -3.26 10.31
C LEU A 41 2.37 -2.03 10.32
N ASP A 42 2.78 -0.97 10.99
CA ASP A 42 1.96 0.22 11.18
C ASP A 42 1.84 1.07 9.90
N TYR A 43 2.87 1.10 9.06
CA TYR A 43 2.78 1.76 7.75
C TYR A 43 1.74 1.07 6.86
N GLN A 44 1.66 -0.26 6.85
CA GLN A 44 0.67 -1.00 6.05
C GLN A 44 -0.75 -0.70 6.53
N GLN A 45 -0.96 -0.60 7.85
CA GLN A 45 -2.25 -0.17 8.39
C GLN A 45 -2.59 1.26 7.94
N SER A 46 -1.62 2.15 7.91
CA SER A 46 -1.78 3.53 7.43
C SER A 46 -2.07 3.62 5.94
N MET A 47 -1.51 2.71 5.13
CA MET A 47 -1.84 2.60 3.70
C MET A 47 -3.32 2.33 3.46
N MET A 48 -3.97 1.60 4.36
CA MET A 48 -5.39 1.30 4.25
C MET A 48 -6.30 2.50 4.56
N ALA A 49 -5.78 3.66 4.97
CA ALA A 49 -6.62 4.84 5.22
C ALA A 49 -7.49 5.25 4.02
N LEU A 50 -7.10 4.88 2.79
CA LEU A 50 -7.90 5.05 1.57
C LEU A 50 -9.31 4.41 1.65
N MET A 51 -9.51 3.40 2.50
CA MET A 51 -10.80 2.71 2.66
C MET A 51 -11.88 3.63 3.26
N LEU A 52 -11.47 4.73 3.91
CA LEU A 52 -12.39 5.76 4.40
C LEU A 52 -13.13 6.45 3.25
N PHE A 53 -12.52 6.51 2.07
CA PHE A 53 -13.05 7.18 0.89
C PHE A 53 -13.70 6.19 -0.07
N VAL A 54 -13.09 5.03 -0.25
CA VAL A 54 -13.58 3.93 -1.11
C VAL A 54 -13.66 2.64 -0.26
N PRO A 55 -14.75 2.40 0.49
CA PRO A 55 -14.81 1.31 1.48
C PRO A 55 -14.96 -0.09 0.90
N GLU A 56 -15.53 -0.23 -0.30
CA GLU A 56 -15.81 -1.52 -0.95
C GLU A 56 -15.23 -1.55 -2.37
N PRO A 57 -13.89 -1.63 -2.51
CA PRO A 57 -13.25 -1.74 -3.82
C PRO A 57 -13.67 -3.01 -4.54
N LYS A 58 -13.73 -2.97 -5.88
CA LYS A 58 -13.90 -4.14 -6.74
C LYS A 58 -12.59 -4.57 -7.39
N GLU A 59 -11.75 -3.61 -7.73
CA GLU A 59 -10.42 -3.85 -8.30
C GLU A 59 -9.33 -3.20 -7.46
N ILE A 60 -8.37 -4.00 -7.03
CA ILE A 60 -7.19 -3.55 -6.29
C ILE A 60 -5.96 -3.87 -7.13
N LEU A 61 -5.14 -2.85 -7.38
CA LEU A 61 -3.82 -3.00 -7.98
C LEU A 61 -2.76 -2.75 -6.91
N GLN A 62 -1.91 -3.73 -6.65
CA GLN A 62 -0.79 -3.61 -5.72
C GLN A 62 0.52 -3.68 -6.51
N LEU A 63 1.41 -2.73 -6.29
CA LEU A 63 2.76 -2.69 -6.85
C LEU A 63 3.75 -3.04 -5.73
N GLY A 64 4.48 -4.14 -5.89
CA GLY A 64 5.32 -4.76 -4.88
C GLY A 64 4.55 -5.72 -3.97
N LEU A 65 5.08 -6.93 -3.75
CA LEU A 65 4.46 -7.96 -2.91
C LEU A 65 5.02 -7.97 -1.49
N GLY A 66 6.35 -7.90 -1.36
CA GLY A 66 7.08 -8.09 -0.10
C GLY A 66 6.70 -9.41 0.59
N ALA A 67 6.50 -9.38 1.91
CA ALA A 67 6.02 -10.54 2.69
C ALA A 67 4.53 -10.91 2.43
N GLY A 68 3.89 -10.30 1.43
CA GLY A 68 2.48 -10.51 1.09
C GLY A 68 1.48 -9.89 2.07
N GLY A 69 1.91 -8.99 2.96
CA GLY A 69 1.07 -8.44 4.03
C GLY A 69 -0.24 -7.81 3.52
N LEU A 70 -0.12 -6.86 2.58
CA LEU A 70 -1.26 -6.18 1.96
C LEU A 70 -2.14 -7.15 1.17
N ALA A 71 -1.55 -7.96 0.30
CA ALA A 71 -2.28 -8.88 -0.56
C ALA A 71 -3.05 -9.95 0.23
N LYS A 72 -2.46 -10.52 1.30
CA LYS A 72 -3.17 -11.41 2.24
C LYS A 72 -4.33 -10.72 2.93
N TYR A 73 -4.12 -9.48 3.35
CA TYR A 73 -5.13 -8.71 4.05
C TYR A 73 -6.30 -8.38 3.14
N THR A 74 -6.05 -7.93 1.90
CA THR A 74 -7.12 -7.65 0.93
C THR A 74 -7.86 -8.93 0.54
N TRP A 75 -7.15 -10.01 0.23
CA TRP A 75 -7.77 -11.31 -0.06
C TRP A 75 -8.67 -11.79 1.09
N LYS A 76 -8.23 -11.64 2.34
CA LYS A 76 -9.00 -12.13 3.49
C LYS A 76 -10.19 -11.25 3.87
N TYR A 77 -10.02 -9.93 3.83
CA TYR A 77 -10.98 -8.98 4.38
C TYR A 77 -11.76 -8.21 3.31
N PHE A 78 -11.46 -8.37 2.03
CA PHE A 78 -12.21 -7.82 0.89
C PHE A 78 -12.47 -8.93 -0.15
N PRO A 79 -13.22 -9.99 0.21
CA PRO A 79 -13.40 -11.16 -0.66
C PRO A 79 -14.15 -10.83 -1.95
N GLU A 80 -14.86 -9.70 -2.02
CA GLU A 80 -15.54 -9.25 -3.24
C GLU A 80 -14.63 -8.45 -4.19
N ALA A 81 -13.39 -8.19 -3.79
CA ALA A 81 -12.42 -7.47 -4.60
C ALA A 81 -11.49 -8.45 -5.31
N LYS A 82 -11.14 -8.14 -6.56
CA LYS A 82 -10.02 -8.79 -7.26
C LYS A 82 -8.74 -8.00 -7.00
N THR A 83 -7.74 -8.65 -6.41
CA THR A 83 -6.42 -8.08 -6.17
C THR A 83 -5.43 -8.58 -7.22
N ARG A 84 -4.85 -7.67 -7.99
CA ARG A 84 -3.69 -7.95 -8.85
C ARG A 84 -2.44 -7.39 -8.20
N VAL A 85 -1.45 -8.24 -7.96
CA VAL A 85 -0.14 -7.86 -7.42
C VAL A 85 0.88 -7.91 -8.54
N VAL A 86 1.62 -6.82 -8.74
CA VAL A 86 2.73 -6.76 -9.70
C VAL A 86 4.03 -6.82 -8.91
N GLU A 87 4.77 -7.91 -9.08
CA GLU A 87 6.02 -8.20 -8.36
C GLU A 87 7.12 -8.53 -9.36
N ILE A 88 8.30 -7.96 -9.21
CA ILE A 88 9.43 -8.17 -10.14
C ILE A 88 10.23 -9.44 -9.80
N ALA A 89 10.24 -9.85 -8.54
CA ALA A 89 11.08 -10.92 -8.03
C ALA A 89 10.27 -12.19 -7.68
N GLU A 90 10.41 -13.22 -8.52
CA GLU A 90 9.81 -14.54 -8.29
C GLU A 90 10.23 -15.16 -6.95
N GLU A 91 11.48 -14.95 -6.51
CA GLU A 91 11.94 -15.42 -5.19
C GLU A 91 11.15 -14.82 -4.01
N VAL A 92 10.70 -13.56 -4.13
CA VAL A 92 9.87 -12.90 -3.10
C VAL A 92 8.49 -13.53 -3.06
N TYR A 93 7.90 -13.80 -4.23
CA TYR A 93 6.65 -14.56 -4.32
C TYR A 93 6.75 -15.93 -3.66
N MET A 94 7.78 -16.71 -4.00
CA MET A 94 7.99 -18.04 -3.41
C MET A 94 8.20 -17.97 -1.90
N ALA A 95 9.01 -17.03 -1.41
CA ALA A 95 9.19 -16.82 0.02
C ALA A 95 7.88 -16.43 0.73
N SER A 96 7.08 -15.55 0.13
CA SER A 96 5.78 -15.12 0.68
C SER A 96 4.82 -16.31 0.87
N ARG A 97 4.81 -17.25 -0.08
CA ARG A 97 4.03 -18.48 -0.06
C ARG A 97 4.54 -19.44 1.01
N MET A 98 5.84 -19.75 0.95
CA MET A 98 6.46 -20.77 1.81
C MET A 98 6.51 -20.35 3.28
N TRP A 99 6.79 -19.08 3.57
CA TRP A 99 7.11 -18.63 4.92
C TRP A 99 6.09 -17.64 5.48
N PHE A 100 5.33 -16.92 4.65
CA PHE A 100 4.45 -15.85 5.11
C PHE A 100 2.97 -16.11 4.85
N LYS A 101 2.57 -17.36 4.56
CA LYS A 101 1.15 -17.77 4.45
C LYS A 101 0.38 -16.98 3.39
N MET A 102 1.06 -16.53 2.33
CA MET A 102 0.37 -15.96 1.17
C MET A 102 -0.54 -17.06 0.56
N PRO A 103 -1.84 -16.79 0.30
CA PRO A 103 -2.81 -17.77 -0.25
C PRO A 103 -2.69 -17.89 -1.76
N ASP A 104 -2.70 -19.11 -2.32
CA ASP A 104 -2.50 -19.36 -3.76
C ASP A 104 -3.35 -18.45 -4.64
N ASP A 105 -2.86 -18.20 -5.85
CA ASP A 105 -3.60 -17.41 -6.84
C ASP A 105 -4.94 -18.10 -7.15
N ASP A 106 -6.01 -17.31 -7.19
CA ASP A 106 -7.38 -17.74 -7.39
C ASP A 106 -8.18 -16.66 -8.14
N ASP A 107 -9.52 -16.78 -8.19
CA ASP A 107 -10.37 -15.82 -8.88
C ASP A 107 -10.31 -14.40 -8.27
N HIS A 108 -9.83 -14.27 -7.02
CA HIS A 108 -9.76 -13.03 -6.25
C HIS A 108 -8.35 -12.48 -6.10
N LEU A 109 -7.31 -13.28 -6.38
CA LEU A 109 -5.91 -12.90 -6.22
C LEU A 109 -5.07 -13.41 -7.39
N GLU A 110 -4.36 -12.49 -8.05
CA GLU A 110 -3.48 -12.78 -9.18
C GLU A 110 -2.15 -12.06 -9.00
N THR A 111 -1.04 -12.80 -9.14
CA THR A 111 0.32 -12.26 -9.11
C THR A 111 0.89 -12.22 -10.53
N ILE A 112 1.39 -11.05 -10.92
CA ILE A 112 1.93 -10.76 -12.25
C ILE A 112 3.42 -10.46 -12.10
N PHE A 113 4.26 -11.25 -12.77
CA PHE A 113 5.70 -11.06 -12.78
C PHE A 113 6.15 -10.06 -13.84
N GLU A 114 6.24 -8.78 -13.48
CA GLU A 114 6.63 -7.71 -14.41
C GLU A 114 7.16 -6.48 -13.63
N ASP A 115 7.93 -5.63 -14.30
CA ASP A 115 8.24 -4.30 -13.78
C ASP A 115 6.96 -3.44 -13.69
N CYS A 116 6.72 -2.84 -12.53
CA CYS A 116 5.47 -2.12 -12.28
C CYS A 116 5.28 -0.91 -13.21
N LYS A 117 6.34 -0.19 -13.58
CA LYS A 117 6.27 0.94 -14.51
C LYS A 117 5.90 0.46 -15.92
N LYS A 118 6.45 -0.66 -16.35
CA LYS A 118 6.13 -1.31 -17.63
C LYS A 118 4.69 -1.83 -17.67
N TYR A 119 4.23 -2.49 -16.60
CA TYR A 119 2.85 -2.93 -16.46
C TYR A 119 1.85 -1.76 -16.52
N LEU A 120 2.13 -0.66 -15.82
CA LEU A 120 1.25 0.50 -15.75
C LEU A 120 0.99 1.19 -17.10
N VAL A 121 1.86 1.00 -18.11
CA VAL A 121 1.64 1.52 -19.47
C VAL A 121 0.32 1.01 -20.07
N GLY A 122 -0.05 -0.24 -19.78
CA GLY A 122 -1.28 -0.88 -20.27
C GLY A 122 -2.46 -0.86 -19.30
N ALA A 123 -2.24 -0.52 -18.03
CA ALA A 123 -3.20 -0.76 -16.95
C ALA A 123 -4.25 0.36 -16.75
N GLN A 124 -4.76 0.98 -17.81
CA GLN A 124 -5.62 2.17 -17.70
C GLN A 124 -6.99 1.89 -17.06
N LYS A 125 -7.43 2.77 -16.15
CA LYS A 125 -8.73 2.69 -15.43
C LYS A 125 -9.05 1.29 -14.90
N SER A 126 -8.04 0.62 -14.37
CA SER A 126 -8.09 -0.79 -13.99
C SER A 126 -8.29 -1.02 -12.50
N ALA A 127 -8.21 0.02 -11.66
CA ALA A 127 -8.25 -0.14 -10.20
C ALA A 127 -9.09 0.93 -9.49
N ASP A 128 -9.80 0.53 -8.44
CA ASP A 128 -10.42 1.44 -7.47
C ASP A 128 -9.39 1.83 -6.39
N TRP A 129 -8.54 0.87 -6.00
CA TRP A 129 -7.41 1.08 -5.10
C TRP A 129 -6.09 0.79 -5.81
N LEU A 130 -5.11 1.68 -5.65
CA LEU A 130 -3.73 1.43 -6.07
C LEU A 130 -2.78 1.52 -4.87
N LEU A 131 -2.18 0.40 -4.48
CA LEU A 131 -1.24 0.31 -3.36
C LEU A 131 0.18 0.25 -3.93
N THR A 132 1.05 1.17 -3.54
CA THR A 132 2.45 1.20 -3.99
C THR A 132 3.40 1.06 -2.81
N ASP A 133 4.09 -0.08 -2.75
CA ASP A 133 5.08 -0.43 -1.73
C ASP A 133 6.30 -1.07 -2.41
N ILE A 134 7.05 -0.26 -3.16
CA ILE A 134 8.09 -0.72 -4.09
C ILE A 134 9.50 -0.30 -3.63
N TYR A 135 10.05 -0.99 -2.64
CA TYR A 135 11.42 -0.74 -2.19
C TYR A 135 12.43 -1.69 -2.85
N ASP A 136 13.69 -1.26 -2.94
CA ASP A 136 14.75 -2.11 -3.45
C ASP A 136 15.29 -3.10 -2.39
N ALA A 137 16.24 -3.95 -2.80
CA ALA A 137 16.83 -4.97 -1.93
C ALA A 137 17.55 -4.41 -0.69
N GLU A 138 18.00 -3.15 -0.77
CA GLU A 138 18.69 -2.46 0.32
C GLU A 138 17.68 -1.75 1.25
N ALA A 139 16.39 -1.77 0.90
CA ALA A 139 15.32 -0.95 1.48
C ALA A 139 15.48 0.56 1.19
N TRP A 140 16.05 0.95 0.05
CA TRP A 140 16.29 2.35 -0.30
C TRP A 140 15.21 2.88 -1.25
N GLY A 141 14.44 3.86 -0.76
CA GLY A 141 13.38 4.61 -1.44
C GLY A 141 12.32 3.78 -2.17
N PRO A 142 11.24 4.41 -2.64
CA PRO A 142 10.49 3.79 -3.73
C PRO A 142 11.38 3.76 -4.98
N VAL A 143 11.49 2.59 -5.62
CA VAL A 143 12.30 2.35 -6.83
C VAL A 143 11.97 3.35 -7.94
N TYR A 144 10.73 3.82 -7.99
CA TYR A 144 10.29 4.93 -8.84
C TYR A 144 9.73 6.06 -7.98
N ASN A 145 10.30 7.26 -8.15
CA ASN A 145 9.89 8.45 -7.39
C ASN A 145 9.93 9.72 -8.26
N ASP A 146 9.12 9.73 -9.32
CA ASP A 146 9.04 10.85 -10.27
C ASP A 146 7.60 11.09 -10.76
N VAL A 147 7.35 12.31 -11.24
CA VAL A 147 6.03 12.71 -11.74
C VAL A 147 5.53 11.81 -12.89
N PRO A 148 6.36 11.43 -13.90
CA PRO A 148 5.93 10.51 -14.95
C PRO A 148 5.38 9.17 -14.42
N PHE A 149 6.04 8.57 -13.43
CA PHE A 149 5.58 7.35 -12.77
C PHE A 149 4.25 7.56 -12.07
N TYR A 150 4.13 8.61 -11.24
CA TYR A 150 2.86 8.87 -10.54
C TYR A 150 1.71 9.23 -11.50
N ARG A 151 2.00 9.82 -12.68
CA ARG A 151 0.99 10.01 -13.75
C ARG A 151 0.53 8.68 -14.35
N LEU A 152 1.39 7.68 -14.47
CA LEU A 152 1.00 6.33 -14.86
C LEU A 152 0.10 5.70 -13.79
N CYS A 153 0.47 5.83 -12.50
CA CYS A 153 -0.38 5.36 -11.39
C CYS A 153 -1.77 6.01 -11.41
N ARG A 154 -1.84 7.33 -11.61
CA ARG A 154 -3.13 8.03 -11.73
C ARG A 154 -3.97 7.52 -12.91
N LYS A 155 -3.35 7.28 -14.08
CA LYS A 155 -4.05 6.71 -15.25
C LYS A 155 -4.58 5.30 -14.99
N ALA A 156 -3.94 4.54 -14.11
CA ALA A 156 -4.38 3.20 -13.76
C ALA A 156 -5.61 3.20 -12.84
N LEU A 157 -5.85 4.28 -12.10
CA LEU A 157 -7.05 4.43 -11.29
C LEU A 157 -8.28 4.73 -12.14
N ARG A 158 -9.42 4.16 -11.76
CA ARG A 158 -10.74 4.59 -12.22
C ARG A 158 -11.06 5.99 -11.71
N ASP A 159 -12.10 6.59 -12.26
CA ASP A 159 -12.58 7.89 -11.78
C ASP A 159 -13.11 7.72 -10.34
N GLY A 160 -12.62 8.52 -9.40
CA GLY A 160 -12.90 8.36 -7.96
C GLY A 160 -11.98 7.37 -7.24
N GLY A 161 -11.13 6.63 -7.96
CA GLY A 161 -10.16 5.72 -7.35
C GLY A 161 -9.10 6.44 -6.52
N VAL A 162 -8.54 5.75 -5.53
CA VAL A 162 -7.58 6.29 -4.58
C VAL A 162 -6.32 5.42 -4.55
N SER A 163 -5.16 6.05 -4.66
CA SER A 163 -3.86 5.41 -4.42
C SER A 163 -3.34 5.67 -3.01
N SER A 164 -2.49 4.76 -2.54
CA SER A 164 -1.71 4.92 -1.33
C SER A 164 -0.25 4.54 -1.60
N TYR A 165 0.65 5.46 -1.25
CA TYR A 165 2.08 5.35 -1.46
C TYR A 165 2.79 5.23 -0.12
N ASN A 166 3.59 4.17 0.05
CA ASN A 166 4.59 4.09 1.10
C ASN A 166 5.85 4.83 0.63
N VAL A 167 6.24 5.87 1.35
CA VAL A 167 7.47 6.64 1.09
C VAL A 167 8.27 6.78 2.39
N PHE A 168 9.55 7.13 2.27
CA PHE A 168 10.33 7.52 3.44
C PHE A 168 9.97 8.93 3.93
N GLY A 169 10.00 9.10 5.24
CA GLY A 169 9.98 10.38 5.94
C GLY A 169 11.29 11.16 5.75
N GLY A 170 11.50 12.17 6.59
CA GLY A 170 12.74 12.97 6.55
C GLY A 170 12.90 13.83 5.29
N GLU A 171 14.15 14.00 4.82
CA GLU A 171 14.49 14.92 3.73
C GLU A 171 13.88 14.52 2.38
N ASP A 172 13.74 13.22 2.11
CA ASP A 172 13.19 12.70 0.84
C ASP A 172 11.66 12.74 0.76
N PHE A 173 10.97 12.99 1.88
CA PHE A 173 9.52 13.03 1.93
C PHE A 173 8.96 14.14 1.02
N THR A 174 9.51 15.36 1.11
CA THR A 174 9.03 16.52 0.35
C THR A 174 9.11 16.29 -1.14
N LYS A 175 10.21 15.69 -1.62
CA LYS A 175 10.38 15.31 -3.03
C LYS A 175 9.27 14.37 -3.51
N SER A 176 8.96 13.36 -2.69
CA SER A 176 7.91 12.39 -3.00
C SER A 176 6.52 13.04 -3.00
N LEU A 177 6.24 13.87 -1.98
CA LEU A 177 4.99 14.62 -1.87
C LEU A 177 4.78 15.55 -3.05
N ASP A 178 5.79 16.33 -3.44
CA ASP A 178 5.70 17.26 -4.56
C ASP A 178 5.42 16.52 -5.88
N ALA A 179 6.12 15.41 -6.12
CA ALA A 179 5.92 14.61 -7.33
C ALA A 179 4.53 13.96 -7.42
N ILE A 180 4.03 13.41 -6.31
CA ILE A 180 2.68 12.84 -6.23
C ILE A 180 1.63 13.95 -6.37
N SER A 181 1.82 15.07 -5.67
CA SER A 181 0.94 16.23 -5.73
C SER A 181 0.82 16.75 -7.16
N GLU A 182 1.94 16.93 -7.88
CA GLU A 182 1.90 17.37 -9.29
C GLU A 182 1.16 16.36 -10.18
N ALA A 183 1.41 15.06 -10.02
CA ALA A 183 0.74 14.03 -10.82
C ALA A 183 -0.77 13.95 -10.56
N PHE A 184 -1.21 14.26 -9.33
CA PHE A 184 -2.60 14.15 -8.87
C PHE A 184 -3.29 15.51 -8.70
N ASN A 185 -2.78 16.57 -9.32
CA ASN A 185 -3.36 17.92 -9.26
C ASN A 185 -3.56 18.46 -7.82
N GLY A 186 -2.69 18.07 -6.87
CA GLY A 186 -2.79 18.44 -5.47
C GLY A 186 -3.95 17.79 -4.71
N HIS A 187 -4.51 16.71 -5.23
CA HIS A 187 -5.55 15.91 -4.57
C HIS A 187 -4.89 14.82 -3.72
N VAL A 188 -4.19 15.26 -2.68
CA VAL A 188 -3.39 14.42 -1.80
C VAL A 188 -3.75 14.64 -0.35
N LEU A 189 -3.65 13.57 0.45
CA LEU A 189 -3.69 13.61 1.90
C LEU A 189 -2.49 12.86 2.47
N VAL A 190 -2.02 13.28 3.63
CA VAL A 190 -0.82 12.71 4.25
C VAL A 190 -1.18 12.06 5.59
N MET A 191 -0.62 10.88 5.86
CA MET A 191 -0.63 10.27 7.20
C MET A 191 0.61 10.73 7.96
N PRO A 192 0.56 10.78 9.31
CA PRO A 192 1.77 11.06 10.09
C PRO A 192 2.81 9.96 9.88
N GLU A 193 4.07 10.31 10.10
CA GLU A 193 5.19 9.38 10.08
C GLU A 193 5.02 8.29 11.16
N VAL A 194 5.31 7.04 10.80
CA VAL A 194 5.32 5.91 11.75
C VAL A 194 6.72 5.74 12.35
N ALA A 195 6.85 4.93 13.40
CA ALA A 195 8.11 4.79 14.14
C ALA A 195 9.27 4.26 13.28
N GLU A 196 8.94 3.51 12.23
CA GLU A 196 9.88 2.96 11.25
C GLU A 196 10.38 4.01 10.22
N GLY A 197 9.92 5.26 10.31
CA GLY A 197 10.31 6.36 9.42
C GLY A 197 9.52 6.40 8.11
N ASN A 198 8.61 5.45 7.88
CA ASN A 198 7.70 5.47 6.73
C ASN A 198 6.62 6.54 6.91
N ARG A 199 6.17 7.12 5.79
CA ARG A 199 5.04 8.04 5.76
C ARG A 199 4.16 7.72 4.55
N ILE A 200 2.85 7.78 4.75
CA ILE A 200 1.89 7.41 3.72
C ILE A 200 1.27 8.65 3.08
N ILE A 201 1.22 8.66 1.75
CA ILE A 201 0.52 9.67 0.96
C ILE A 201 -0.64 8.98 0.25
N LEU A 202 -1.86 9.50 0.44
CA LEU A 202 -3.04 9.13 -0.33
C LEU A 202 -3.20 10.11 -1.48
N ALA A 203 -3.59 9.64 -2.67
CA ALA A 203 -3.89 10.51 -3.79
C ALA A 203 -5.15 10.07 -4.55
N LYS A 204 -6.02 11.02 -4.89
CA LYS A 204 -7.33 10.74 -5.51
C LYS A 204 -7.31 11.04 -7.01
N ASN A 205 -7.82 10.10 -7.81
CA ASN A 205 -8.14 10.38 -9.20
C ASN A 205 -9.56 10.98 -9.33
N GLY A 206 -9.69 12.10 -10.03
CA GLY A 206 -10.95 12.84 -10.18
C GLY A 206 -10.97 14.12 -9.34
N PRO A 207 -12.10 14.86 -9.31
CA PRO A 207 -12.22 16.12 -8.58
C PRO A 207 -12.14 15.93 -7.06
N LYS A 208 -11.78 17.01 -6.35
CA LYS A 208 -11.94 17.09 -4.88
C LYS A 208 -13.42 17.07 -4.53
N GLU A 209 -13.75 16.29 -3.52
CA GLU A 209 -15.08 16.17 -2.94
C GLU A 209 -15.01 16.50 -1.45
N THR A 210 -16.12 17.00 -0.89
CA THR A 210 -16.27 17.17 0.55
C THR A 210 -16.88 15.90 1.13
N TYR A 211 -16.15 15.24 2.03
CA TYR A 211 -16.60 14.09 2.79
C TYR A 211 -17.09 14.57 4.17
N PRO A 212 -18.41 14.47 4.45
CA PRO A 212 -18.96 14.88 5.74
C PRO A 212 -18.33 14.14 6.90
N ALA A 213 -18.11 14.84 8.02
CA ALA A 213 -17.49 14.26 9.22
C ALA A 213 -18.23 13.02 9.73
N GLU A 214 -19.57 13.10 9.78
CA GLU A 214 -20.44 12.02 10.24
C GLU A 214 -20.34 10.77 9.36
N LEU A 215 -20.26 10.95 8.04
CA LEU A 215 -20.08 9.85 7.09
C LEU A 215 -18.75 9.13 7.33
N LEU A 216 -17.66 9.88 7.50
CA LEU A 216 -16.35 9.29 7.74
C LEU A 216 -16.27 8.60 9.11
N ASP A 217 -16.92 9.17 10.14
CA ASP A 217 -16.98 8.56 11.47
C ASP A 217 -17.79 7.25 11.45
N GLN A 218 -18.90 7.21 10.70
CA GLN A 218 -19.67 5.98 10.46
C GLN A 218 -18.82 4.93 9.75
N ARG A 219 -18.21 5.27 8.59
CA ARG A 219 -17.35 4.35 7.84
C ARG A 219 -16.21 3.82 8.71
N ALA A 220 -15.52 4.69 9.45
CA ALA A 220 -14.44 4.30 10.33
C ALA A 220 -14.90 3.32 11.43
N ALA A 221 -16.12 3.47 11.95
CA ALA A 221 -16.69 2.53 12.91
C ALA A 221 -16.98 1.16 12.28
N GLU A 222 -17.63 1.12 11.13
CA GLU A 222 -17.95 -0.10 10.39
C GLU A 222 -16.68 -0.87 9.98
N LEU A 223 -15.68 -0.17 9.45
CA LEU A 223 -14.39 -0.73 9.06
C LEU A 223 -13.61 -1.29 10.26
N THR A 224 -13.66 -0.61 11.41
CA THR A 224 -13.02 -1.10 12.64
C THR A 224 -13.65 -2.42 13.09
N ALA A 225 -14.97 -2.55 12.97
CA ALA A 225 -15.69 -3.75 13.37
C ALA A 225 -15.45 -4.93 12.41
N SER A 226 -15.42 -4.66 11.10
CA SER A 226 -15.46 -5.70 10.05
C SER A 226 -14.08 -6.06 9.47
N ARG A 227 -13.13 -5.13 9.36
CA ARG A 227 -11.88 -5.31 8.61
C ARG A 227 -10.63 -5.54 9.46
N LYS A 228 -10.77 -5.68 10.78
CA LYS A 228 -9.64 -5.93 11.73
C LYS A 228 -8.50 -4.91 11.61
N ILE A 229 -8.86 -3.64 11.45
CA ILE A 229 -7.95 -2.51 11.31
C ILE A 229 -8.43 -1.34 12.17
N PRO A 230 -7.55 -0.52 12.77
CA PRO A 230 -7.97 0.54 13.68
C PRO A 230 -8.43 1.80 12.92
N ALA A 231 -9.45 1.69 12.05
CA ALA A 231 -9.87 2.76 11.14
C ALA A 231 -10.26 4.06 11.86
N LYS A 232 -10.86 4.01 13.06
CA LYS A 232 -11.11 5.22 13.88
C LYS A 232 -9.83 5.95 14.26
N LYS A 233 -8.76 5.22 14.60
CA LYS A 233 -7.43 5.80 14.89
C LYS A 233 -6.84 6.43 13.64
N LEU A 234 -6.93 5.73 12.50
CA LEU A 234 -6.45 6.23 11.20
C LEU A 234 -7.14 7.53 10.81
N LEU A 235 -8.47 7.62 10.91
CA LEU A 235 -9.22 8.84 10.60
C LEU A 235 -8.79 10.01 11.50
N LYS A 236 -8.60 9.77 12.81
CA LYS A 236 -8.10 10.80 13.74
C LYS A 236 -6.71 11.29 13.36
N MET A 237 -5.81 10.37 12.98
CA MET A 237 -4.45 10.70 12.53
C MET A 237 -4.49 11.51 11.24
N LEU A 238 -5.28 11.08 10.25
CA LEU A 238 -5.47 11.76 8.97
C LEU A 238 -5.99 13.19 9.16
N ARG A 239 -7.03 13.39 9.98
CA ARG A 239 -7.58 14.72 10.29
C ARG A 239 -6.53 15.63 10.90
N LYS A 240 -5.80 15.14 11.91
CA LYS A 240 -4.76 15.91 12.60
C LYS A 240 -3.65 16.33 11.63
N GLU A 241 -3.17 15.40 10.82
CA GLU A 241 -2.04 15.62 9.92
C GLU A 241 -2.35 16.64 8.82
N ASN A 242 -3.60 16.61 8.32
CA ASN A 242 -4.04 17.50 7.24
C ASN A 242 -4.82 18.72 7.75
N ASN A 243 -4.77 19.00 9.07
CA ASN A 243 -5.43 20.15 9.72
C ASN A 243 -6.96 20.24 9.54
N PHE A 244 -7.65 19.10 9.41
CA PHE A 244 -9.12 19.06 9.37
C PHE A 244 -9.74 19.01 10.77
N LYS A 245 -10.76 19.85 11.02
CA LYS A 245 -11.55 19.86 12.26
C LYS A 245 -12.93 19.21 12.13
N GLY A 246 -13.35 18.85 10.91
CA GLY A 246 -14.66 18.27 10.61
C GLY A 246 -14.61 17.51 9.29
N ASP A 247 -15.32 18.02 8.30
CA ASP A 247 -15.34 17.48 6.94
C ASP A 247 -13.93 17.45 6.33
N ILE A 248 -13.69 16.45 5.49
CA ILE A 248 -12.43 16.31 4.75
C ILE A 248 -12.69 16.68 3.30
N VAL A 249 -11.84 17.54 2.74
CA VAL A 249 -11.85 17.82 1.29
C VAL A 249 -10.73 17.00 0.65
N PHE A 250 -11.09 16.04 -0.21
CA PHE A 250 -10.15 15.12 -0.86
C PHE A 250 -10.53 14.83 -2.30
#